data_AF-A0A950IZE6-F1
#
_entry.id   AF-A0A950IZE6-F1
#
_cell.length_a   1.000
_cell.length_b   1.000
_cell.length_c   1.000
_cell.angle_alpha   90.00
_cell.angle_beta   90.00
_cell.angle_gamma   90.00
#
_symmetry.space_group_name_H-M   'P 1'
#
loop_
_entity.id
_entity.type
_entity.pdbx_description
1 polymer ?
#
loop_
_entity_poly.entity_id
_entity_poly.type
_entity_poly.pdbx_seq_one_letter_code
_entity_poly.pdbx_strand_id
1 'polypeptide(L)' 'EQIVSALLKQKIAVSSAQPFACSDHVPHALRLALGSVEPEALEGALQVVSKVIRDHTF' A
#
# COMPACT_ATOMS: atom_id res chain seq x y z
N GLU A 1 -7.54 -1.49 6.26
CA GLU A 1 -7.22 -2.94 6.32
C GLU A 1 -7.45 -3.74 5.03
N GLN A 2 -8.62 -3.68 4.38
CA GLN A 2 -8.91 -4.51 3.19
C GLN A 2 -7.86 -4.37 2.06
N ILE A 3 -7.47 -3.14 1.72
CA ILE A 3 -6.47 -2.87 0.67
C ILE A 3 -5.10 -3.44 1.04
N VAL A 4 -4.67 -3.33 2.31
CA VAL A 4 -3.39 -3.90 2.79
C VAL A 4 -3.38 -5.42 2.61
N SER A 5 -4.46 -6.09 3.00
CA SER A 5 -4.59 -7.55 2.83
C SER A 5 -4.61 -7.95 1.34
N ALA A 6 -5.30 -7.18 0.50
CA ALA A 6 -5.34 -7.43 -0.95
C ALA A 6 -3.96 -7.29 -1.60
N LEU A 7 -3.17 -6.28 -1.22
CA LEU A 7 -1.81 -6.09 -1.70
C LEU A 7 -0.86 -7.20 -1.22
N LEU A 8 -1.00 -7.65 0.02
CA LEU A 8 -0.20 -8.74 0.54
C LEU A 8 -0.42 -10.05 -0.24
N LYS A 9 -1.67 -10.32 -0.67
CA LYS A 9 -1.99 -11.46 -1.55
C LYS A 9 -1.32 -11.35 -2.93
N GLN A 10 -1.06 -10.14 -3.40
CA GLN A 10 -0.28 -9.87 -4.61
C GLN A 10 1.24 -9.85 -4.36
N LYS A 11 1.71 -10.31 -3.20
CA LYS A 11 3.12 -10.29 -2.76
C LYS A 11 3.70 -8.88 -2.63
N ILE A 12 2.86 -7.88 -2.38
CA ILE A 12 3.28 -6.50 -2.12
C ILE A 12 3.03 -6.17 -0.65
N ALA A 13 4.11 -6.10 0.12
CA ALA A 13 4.06 -5.71 1.52
C ALA A 13 3.98 -4.18 1.64
N VAL A 14 2.99 -3.70 2.38
CA VAL A 14 2.78 -2.27 2.66
C VAL A 14 2.47 -2.06 4.14
N SER A 15 2.64 -0.83 4.63
CA SER A 15 2.21 -0.47 5.98
C SER A 15 0.92 0.34 5.93
N SER A 16 -0.01 0.05 6.85
CA SER A 16 -1.14 0.94 7.12
C SER A 16 -0.65 2.22 7.81
N ALA A 17 -1.47 3.26 7.82
CA ALA A 17 -1.15 4.52 8.51
C ALA A 17 -1.21 4.41 10.04
N GLN A 18 -1.87 3.38 10.59
CA GLN A 18 -2.16 3.25 12.02
C GLN A 18 -0.92 3.31 12.93
N PRO A 19 0.23 2.67 12.61
CA PRO A 19 1.42 2.76 13.44
C PRO A 19 2.10 4.13 13.45
N PHE A 20 1.70 5.04 12.55
CA PHE A 20 2.35 6.33 12.32
C PHE A 20 1.43 7.53 12.61
N ALA A 21 0.19 7.30 13.02
CA ALA A 21 -0.74 8.36 13.36
C ALA A 21 -0.33 9.04 14.68
N CYS A 22 -0.13 10.36 14.66
CA CYS A 22 0.14 11.17 15.85
C CYS A 22 -1.13 11.82 16.44
N SER A 23 -2.30 11.55 15.85
CA SER A 23 -3.61 12.05 16.25
C SER A 23 -4.56 10.91 16.57
N ASP A 24 -5.63 11.20 17.31
CA ASP A 24 -6.69 10.23 17.61
C ASP A 24 -7.36 9.68 16.34
N HIS A 25 -7.44 10.50 15.28
CA HIS A 25 -7.92 10.05 13.98
C HIS A 25 -6.78 9.47 13.15
N VAL A 26 -6.92 8.20 12.75
CA VAL A 26 -6.00 7.55 11.81
C VAL A 26 -6.42 7.90 10.38
N PRO A 27 -5.56 8.49 9.55
CA PRO A 27 -5.93 8.80 8.17
C PRO A 27 -6.09 7.50 7.37
N HIS A 28 -7.02 7.51 6.42
CA HIS A 28 -7.16 6.45 5.43
C HIS A 28 -6.02 6.54 4.41
N ALA A 29 -4.84 6.09 4.81
CA ALA A 29 -3.62 6.19 4.02
C ALA A 29 -2.80 4.89 4.06
N LEU A 30 -1.98 4.72 3.03
CA LEU A 30 -1.02 3.64 2.88
C LEU A 30 0.38 4.24 2.80
N ARG A 31 1.36 3.53 3.37
CA ARG A 31 2.76 3.89 3.27
C ARG A 31 3.51 2.83 2.46
N LEU A 32 4.31 3.31 1.51
CA LEU A 32 5.13 2.50 0.61
C LEU A 32 6.61 2.78 0.89
N ALA A 33 7.38 1.73 1.15
CA ALA A 33 8.83 1.80 1.24
C ALA A 33 9.43 1.54 -0.15
N LEU A 34 10.03 2.57 -0.76
CA LEU A 34 10.55 2.49 -2.13
C LEU A 34 12.02 2.04 -2.18
N GLY A 35 12.79 2.29 -1.11
CA GLY A 35 14.24 2.05 -1.08
C GLY A 35 14.67 0.59 -0.94
N SER A 36 13.72 -0.35 -0.82
CA SER A 36 13.99 -1.79 -0.65
C SER A 36 13.70 -2.62 -1.90
N VAL A 37 13.33 -1.98 -3.02
CA VAL A 37 12.90 -2.63 -4.26
C VAL A 37 13.74 -2.12 -5.42
N GLU A 38 14.14 -3.02 -6.32
CA GLU A 38 14.83 -2.66 -7.56
C GLU A 38 13.94 -1.78 -8.47
N PRO A 39 14.47 -0.78 -9.18
CA PRO A 39 13.68 0.13 -10.00
C PRO A 39 12.77 -0.57 -11.03
N GLU A 40 13.24 -1.66 -11.63
CA GLU A 40 12.50 -2.45 -12.62
C GLU A 40 11.29 -3.16 -12.00
N ALA A 41 11.45 -3.67 -10.78
CA ALA A 41 10.35 -4.28 -10.02
C ALA A 41 9.39 -3.24 -9.43
N LEU A 42 9.90 -2.03 -9.14
CA LEU A 42 9.11 -0.96 -8.52
C LEU A 42 7.97 -0.49 -9.42
N GLU A 43 8.21 -0.32 -10.72
CA GLU A 43 7.16 0.10 -11.66
C GLU A 43 5.99 -0.88 -11.65
N GLY A 44 6.27 -2.18 -11.82
CA GLY A 44 5.25 -3.22 -11.81
C GLY A 44 4.49 -3.29 -10.49
N ALA A 45 5.20 -3.17 -9.35
CA ALA A 45 4.58 -3.14 -8.04
C ALA A 45 3.62 -1.95 -7.89
N LEU A 46 4.01 -0.75 -8.34
CA LEU A 46 3.17 0.44 -8.26
C LEU A 46 1.93 0.36 -9.15
N GLN A 47 2.04 -0.27 -10.33
CA GLN A 47 0.89 -0.53 -11.20
C GLN A 47 -0.14 -1.44 -10.50
N VAL A 48 0.32 -2.51 -9.85
CA VAL A 48 -0.55 -3.40 -9.06
C VAL A 48 -1.19 -2.65 -7.88
N VAL A 49 -0.42 -1.81 -7.18
CA VAL A 49 -0.95 -0.97 -6.09
C VAL A 49 -2.10 -0.08 -6.58
N SER A 50 -1.88 0.63 -7.68
CA SER A 50 -2.89 1.50 -8.30
C SER A 50 -4.16 0.72 -8.67
N LYS A 51 -4.00 -0.47 -9.28
CA LYS A 51 -5.11 -1.35 -9.64
C LYS A 51 -5.92 -1.78 -8.41
N VAL A 52 -5.26 -2.26 -7.35
CA VAL A 52 -5.96 -2.73 -6.15
C VAL A 52 -6.71 -1.60 -5.44
N ILE A 53 -6.10 -0.40 -5.34
CA ILE A 53 -6.78 0.77 -4.80
C ILE A 53 -8.04 1.08 -5.61
N ARG A 54 -7.91 1.09 -6.94
CA ARG A 54 -9.05 1.32 -7.84
C ARG A 54 -10.16 0.30 -7.59
N ASP A 55 -9.83 -0.98 -7.56
CA ASP A 55 -10.80 -2.08 -7.40
C ASP A 55 -11.51 -2.06 -6.03
N HIS A 56 -11.04 -1.28 -5.04
CA HIS A 56 -11.58 -1.21 -3.68
C HIS A 56 -12.15 0.16 -3.26
N THR A 57 -12.12 1.15 -4.16
CA THR A 57 -12.56 2.53 -3.86
C THR A 57 -13.82 2.93 -4.66
N PHE A 58 -14.41 2.00 -5.44
CA PHE A 58 -15.69 2.19 -6.14
C PHE A 58 -16.80 1.32 -5.55
#